data_AF-A0A8J7MPA0-F1
#
_entry.id   AF-A0A8J7MPA0-F1
#
_cell.length_a   1.000
_cell.length_b   1.000
_cell.length_c   1.000
_cell.angle_alpha   90.00
_cell.angle_beta   90.00
_cell.angle_gamma   90.00
#
_symmetry.space_group_name_H-M   'P 1'
#
loop_
_entity.id
_entity.type
_entity.pdbx_description
1 polymer ?
#
loop_
_entity_poly.entity_id
_entity_poly.type
_entity_poly.pdbx_seq_one_letter_code
_entity_poly.pdbx_strand_id
1 'polypeptide(L)'
;MSTVAMLPGHARIFQAAARHFNVFILVRRTNLSSLRFIGDKDCVPKRIDCKAKTADNPVTHETYGQIDCAGLVVDPTVLGQAAYATDKKYQKALDEWARFSMGHIHDAVRTWEGQQELTYIPGGMQYFVDLTPGSPRYGCVKLSTSSLLTAGKYVHGDFDLYGIVPATARSENVAVFEILSGQKHSRSPAFRDVQMFVNSKIGAPMILHGEQDTYAGEHADEGIDVFEPDGSISGCENLQQIEWLYAIRFRGRKLFTKSQQRHFGYDGNETFEGFKWAL
;
A
#
# COMPACT_ATOMS: atom_id res chain seq x y z
N MET A 1 -10.71 16.67 17.16
CA MET A 1 -10.34 16.62 15.72
C MET A 1 -9.65 15.29 15.50
N SER A 2 -10.04 14.52 14.49
CA SER A 2 -9.36 13.26 14.17
C SER A 2 -7.95 13.57 13.64
N THR A 3 -6.95 12.84 14.12
CA THR A 3 -5.54 13.04 13.74
C THR A 3 -5.30 12.36 12.39
N VAL A 4 -4.99 13.15 11.37
CA VAL A 4 -4.65 12.64 10.02
C VAL A 4 -3.38 11.81 10.11
N ALA A 5 -3.37 10.60 9.56
CA ALA A 5 -2.22 9.70 9.61
C ALA A 5 -1.20 10.00 8.51
N MET A 6 -0.75 11.26 8.45
CA MET A 6 0.07 11.78 7.38
C MET A 6 0.88 13.00 7.85
N LEU A 7 2.04 13.26 7.23
CA LEU A 7 2.78 14.50 7.48
C LEU A 7 1.92 15.72 7.10
N PRO A 8 1.94 16.82 7.89
CA PRO A 8 1.11 18.00 7.61
C PRO A 8 1.31 18.59 6.20
N GLY A 9 2.55 18.54 5.68
CA GLY A 9 2.86 18.98 4.32
C GLY A 9 2.17 18.12 3.25
N HIS A 10 2.15 16.81 3.43
CA HIS A 10 1.48 15.88 2.51
C HIS A 10 -0.05 16.02 2.61
N ALA A 11 -0.60 16.19 3.82
CA ALA A 11 -2.03 16.44 4.01
C ALA A 11 -2.50 17.68 3.21
N ARG A 12 -1.71 18.77 3.23
CA ARG A 12 -1.99 19.96 2.42
C ARG A 12 -1.96 19.70 0.91
N ILE A 13 -1.08 18.81 0.45
CA ILE A 13 -1.03 18.41 -0.96
C ILE A 13 -2.30 17.65 -1.36
N PHE A 14 -2.78 16.74 -0.51
CA PHE A 14 -4.05 16.05 -0.75
C PHE A 14 -5.26 17.00 -0.70
N GLN A 15 -5.31 17.94 0.25
CA GLN A 15 -6.34 18.99 0.27
C GLN A 15 -6.33 19.82 -1.03
N ALA A 16 -5.14 20.18 -1.52
CA ALA A 16 -4.99 20.91 -2.78
C ALA A 16 -5.45 20.07 -3.98
N ALA A 17 -5.12 18.78 -4.03
CA ALA A 17 -5.59 17.86 -5.08
C ALA A 17 -7.11 17.71 -5.06
N ALA A 18 -7.70 17.46 -3.88
CA ALA A 18 -9.15 17.31 -3.71
C ALA A 18 -9.91 18.55 -4.21
N ARG A 19 -9.42 19.75 -3.86
CA ARG A 19 -9.97 21.01 -4.34
C ARG A 19 -9.76 21.22 -5.85
N HIS A 20 -8.55 20.96 -6.34
CA HIS A 20 -8.20 21.20 -7.73
C HIS A 20 -9.03 20.35 -8.70
N PHE A 21 -9.20 19.07 -8.38
CA PHE A 21 -9.97 18.12 -9.19
C PHE A 21 -11.45 18.04 -8.82
N ASN A 22 -11.89 18.77 -7.78
CA ASN A 22 -13.26 18.75 -7.25
C ASN A 22 -13.73 17.31 -6.93
N VAL A 23 -12.92 16.59 -6.14
CA VAL A 23 -13.14 15.20 -5.74
C VAL A 23 -12.98 15.04 -4.23
N PHE A 24 -13.61 14.02 -3.66
CA PHE A 24 -13.20 13.45 -2.39
C PHE A 24 -12.06 12.48 -2.64
N ILE A 25 -10.99 12.56 -1.83
CA ILE A 25 -9.91 11.57 -1.84
C ILE A 25 -9.90 10.87 -0.50
N LEU A 26 -10.09 9.55 -0.50
CA LEU A 26 -10.12 8.73 0.69
C LEU A 26 -8.80 7.94 0.74
N VAL A 27 -8.03 8.15 1.80
CA VAL A 27 -6.72 7.52 1.99
C VAL A 27 -6.78 6.64 3.23
N ARG A 28 -6.40 5.37 3.11
CA ARG A 28 -6.26 4.50 4.28
C ARG A 28 -5.10 4.99 5.13
N ARG A 29 -5.26 4.94 6.45
CA ARG A 29 -4.20 5.34 7.35
C ARG A 29 -3.02 4.38 7.27
N THR A 30 -1.89 4.91 6.83
CA THR A 30 -0.64 4.19 6.75
C THR A 30 0.00 4.04 8.14
N ASN A 31 0.98 3.15 8.25
CA ASN A 31 1.81 3.08 9.45
C ASN A 31 2.66 4.36 9.55
N LEU A 32 2.43 5.15 10.59
CA LEU A 32 3.10 6.45 10.80
C LEU A 32 4.63 6.34 10.84
N SER A 33 5.17 5.21 11.31
CA SER A 33 6.62 4.96 11.31
C SER A 33 7.21 4.92 9.89
N SER A 34 6.40 4.66 8.87
CA SER A 34 6.83 4.66 7.46
C SER A 34 7.09 6.07 6.92
N LEU A 35 6.47 7.10 7.51
CA LEU A 35 6.51 8.47 6.97
C LEU A 35 7.93 9.05 6.93
N ARG A 36 8.82 8.60 7.83
CA ARG A 36 10.21 9.06 7.89
C ARG A 36 11.07 8.58 6.70
N PHE A 37 10.61 7.57 5.96
CA PHE A 37 11.34 7.02 4.81
C PHE A 37 10.90 7.61 3.47
N ILE A 38 9.88 8.48 3.47
CA ILE A 38 9.40 9.11 2.25
C ILE A 38 10.51 10.00 1.67
N GLY A 39 10.95 9.67 0.46
CA GLY A 39 12.04 10.38 -0.23
C GLY A 39 13.46 9.96 0.19
N ASP A 40 13.61 9.01 1.11
CA ASP A 40 14.91 8.40 1.43
C ASP A 40 15.42 7.63 0.20
N LYS A 41 16.67 7.92 -0.21
CA LYS A 41 17.28 7.31 -1.40
C LYS A 41 17.45 5.79 -1.28
N ASP A 42 17.55 5.28 -0.06
CA ASP A 42 17.77 3.86 0.24
C ASP A 42 16.46 3.11 0.52
N CYS A 43 15.32 3.80 0.39
CA CYS A 43 13.98 3.23 0.61
C CYS A 43 13.06 3.48 -0.59
N VAL A 44 12.04 2.64 -0.74
CA VAL A 44 11.01 2.75 -1.77
C VAL A 44 9.64 2.39 -1.21
N PRO A 45 8.56 3.05 -1.68
CA PRO A 45 7.22 2.70 -1.28
C PRO A 45 6.83 1.32 -1.81
N LYS A 46 5.97 0.66 -1.06
CA LYS A 46 5.49 -0.70 -1.32
C LYS A 46 4.60 -0.77 -2.55
N ARG A 47 4.95 -1.67 -3.48
CA ARG A 47 4.17 -1.91 -4.70
C ARG A 47 2.93 -2.78 -4.45
N ILE A 48 2.02 -2.80 -5.42
CA ILE A 48 0.76 -3.57 -5.38
C ILE A 48 0.96 -5.07 -5.12
N ASP A 49 2.04 -5.65 -5.63
CA ASP A 49 2.41 -7.06 -5.53
C ASP A 49 3.08 -7.41 -4.18
N CYS A 50 3.58 -6.42 -3.45
CA CYS A 50 4.02 -6.64 -2.09
C CYS A 50 2.83 -6.56 -1.14
N LYS A 51 2.39 -7.68 -0.56
CA LYS A 51 1.32 -7.72 0.47
C LYS A 51 1.82 -7.90 1.90
N ALA A 52 3.09 -8.29 2.07
CA ALA A 52 3.81 -8.36 3.35
C ALA A 52 3.66 -7.06 4.18
N LYS A 53 3.78 -7.15 5.51
CA LYS A 53 3.42 -6.05 6.42
C LYS A 53 4.65 -5.28 6.91
N THR A 54 4.44 -4.00 7.17
CA THR A 54 5.44 -3.15 7.83
C THR A 54 5.48 -3.44 9.33
N ALA A 55 6.66 -3.37 9.95
CA ALA A 55 6.79 -3.37 11.40
C ALA A 55 6.24 -2.08 12.02
N ASP A 56 5.53 -2.20 13.13
CA ASP A 56 5.09 -1.05 13.94
C ASP A 56 6.23 -0.54 14.84
N ASN A 57 7.06 -1.45 15.37
CA ASN A 57 8.07 -1.18 16.39
C ASN A 57 9.49 -1.53 15.91
N PRO A 58 10.54 -0.86 16.42
CA PRO A 58 11.90 -1.38 16.33
C PRO A 58 12.02 -2.64 17.20
N VAL A 59 12.98 -3.51 16.89
CA VAL A 59 13.18 -4.78 17.58
C VAL A 59 14.59 -4.86 18.15
N THR A 60 14.75 -5.40 19.35
CA THR A 60 16.07 -5.79 19.87
C THR A 60 16.30 -7.26 19.50
N HIS A 61 17.15 -7.51 18.50
CA HIS A 61 17.57 -8.85 18.08
C HIS A 61 18.64 -9.40 19.03
N GLU A 62 18.54 -10.67 19.41
CA GLU A 62 19.43 -11.30 20.40
C GLU A 62 20.91 -11.17 20.04
N THR A 63 21.25 -11.33 18.76
CA THR A 63 22.64 -11.29 18.28
C THR A 63 23.11 -9.91 17.81
N TYR A 64 22.21 -9.11 17.24
CA TYR A 64 22.58 -7.89 16.48
C TYR A 64 22.15 -6.61 17.17
N GLY A 65 21.51 -6.70 18.33
CA GLY A 65 21.04 -5.56 19.09
C GLY A 65 19.87 -4.87 18.40
N GLN A 66 19.83 -3.54 18.48
CA GLN A 66 18.69 -2.75 18.00
C GLN A 66 18.59 -2.78 16.47
N ILE A 67 17.45 -3.23 15.96
CA ILE A 67 17.07 -3.22 14.54
C ILE A 67 16.10 -2.08 14.28
N ASP A 68 16.46 -1.20 13.35
CA ASP A 68 15.69 -0.03 12.92
C ASP A 68 14.66 -0.41 11.84
N CYS A 69 13.70 -1.27 12.18
CA CYS A 69 12.72 -1.81 11.23
C CYS A 69 11.35 -1.11 11.24
N ALA A 70 11.04 -0.28 12.24
CA ALA A 70 9.74 0.39 12.33
C ALA A 70 9.43 1.21 11.07
N GLY A 71 8.31 0.91 10.41
CA GLY A 71 7.89 1.52 9.15
C GLY A 71 8.41 0.85 7.87
N LEU A 72 9.26 -0.18 7.98
CA LEU A 72 9.72 -1.00 6.87
C LEU A 72 8.96 -2.32 6.82
N VAL A 73 8.81 -2.90 5.62
CA VAL A 73 8.32 -4.26 5.42
C VAL A 73 9.36 -5.24 5.94
N VAL A 74 8.95 -6.22 6.75
CA VAL A 74 9.85 -7.17 7.40
C VAL A 74 9.42 -8.60 7.19
N ASP A 75 10.36 -9.53 7.35
CA ASP A 75 10.07 -10.95 7.55
C ASP A 75 9.67 -11.19 9.02
N PRO A 76 8.39 -11.50 9.32
CA PRO A 76 7.92 -11.77 10.68
C PRO A 76 8.54 -13.05 11.28
N THR A 77 9.05 -13.98 10.47
CA THR A 77 9.72 -15.19 10.94
C THR A 77 11.15 -14.94 11.39
N VAL A 78 11.74 -13.81 10.95
CA VAL A 78 13.07 -13.37 11.37
C VAL A 78 13.00 -12.43 12.58
N LEU A 79 12.10 -11.44 12.56
CA LEU A 79 12.02 -10.41 13.62
C LEU A 79 10.98 -10.71 14.71
N GLY A 80 10.10 -11.69 14.49
CA GLY A 80 9.13 -12.15 15.47
C GLY A 80 8.03 -11.14 15.81
N GLN A 81 7.28 -11.47 16.86
CA GLN A 81 6.08 -10.74 17.29
C GLN A 81 6.38 -9.31 17.77
N ALA A 82 7.57 -9.07 18.33
CA ALA A 82 7.95 -7.76 18.88
C ALA A 82 7.91 -6.62 17.83
N ALA A 83 8.06 -6.95 16.55
CA ALA A 83 7.95 -6.00 15.45
C ALA A 83 6.54 -5.40 15.27
N TYR A 84 5.50 -6.00 15.87
CA TYR A 84 4.11 -5.63 15.66
C TYR A 84 3.43 -5.17 16.94
N ALA A 85 2.52 -4.20 16.83
CA ALA A 85 1.87 -3.60 17.99
C ALA A 85 0.89 -4.54 18.71
N THR A 86 0.36 -5.55 18.01
CA THR A 86 -0.59 -6.51 18.57
C THR A 86 -0.43 -7.90 17.95
N ASP A 87 -0.85 -8.92 18.68
CA ASP A 87 -0.87 -10.32 18.22
C ASP A 87 -1.69 -10.49 16.94
N LYS A 88 -2.83 -9.79 16.85
CA LYS A 88 -3.68 -9.79 15.65
C LYS A 88 -2.91 -9.28 14.43
N LYS A 89 -2.13 -8.20 14.58
CA LYS A 89 -1.27 -7.68 13.50
C LYS A 89 -0.15 -8.64 13.15
N TYR A 90 0.48 -9.26 14.14
CA TYR A 90 1.52 -10.26 13.92
C TYR A 90 1.01 -11.47 13.14
N GLN A 91 -0.14 -12.03 13.50
CA GLN A 91 -0.74 -13.14 12.77
C GLN A 91 -1.11 -12.77 11.33
N LYS A 92 -1.71 -11.59 11.12
CA LYS A 92 -1.97 -11.06 9.77
C LYS A 92 -0.67 -10.88 8.98
N ALA A 93 0.44 -10.53 9.64
CA ALA A 93 1.73 -10.41 8.99
C ALA A 93 2.30 -11.78 8.58
N LEU A 94 2.20 -12.81 9.42
CA LEU A 94 2.59 -14.18 9.09
C LEU A 94 1.81 -14.72 7.88
N ASP A 95 0.49 -14.52 7.86
CA ASP A 95 -0.38 -14.97 6.76
C ASP A 95 -0.01 -14.31 5.42
N GLU A 96 0.18 -12.99 5.41
CA GLU A 96 0.57 -12.26 4.21
C GLU A 96 2.02 -12.55 3.81
N TRP A 97 2.90 -12.79 4.78
CA TRP A 97 4.29 -13.18 4.54
C TRP A 97 4.39 -14.53 3.84
N ALA A 98 3.65 -15.54 4.31
CA ALA A 98 3.70 -16.87 3.73
C ALA A 98 3.37 -16.86 2.22
N ARG A 99 2.35 -16.09 1.82
CA ARG A 99 2.00 -15.91 0.40
C ARG A 99 3.04 -15.10 -0.35
N PHE A 100 3.48 -13.98 0.22
CA PHE A 100 4.45 -13.09 -0.42
C PHE A 100 5.81 -13.78 -0.65
N SER A 101 6.36 -14.42 0.39
CA SER A 101 7.66 -15.10 0.34
C SER A 101 7.66 -16.22 -0.71
N MET A 102 6.60 -17.02 -0.78
CA MET A 102 6.46 -18.10 -1.77
C MET A 102 6.35 -17.56 -3.21
N GLY A 103 5.65 -16.46 -3.43
CA GLY A 103 5.42 -15.90 -4.76
C GLY A 103 6.51 -14.97 -5.28
N HIS A 104 7.27 -14.33 -4.38
CA HIS A 104 8.13 -13.18 -4.73
C HIS A 104 9.59 -13.27 -4.24
N ILE A 105 9.93 -14.23 -3.38
CA ILE A 105 11.30 -14.43 -2.89
C ILE A 105 11.86 -15.75 -3.41
N HIS A 106 12.87 -15.65 -4.26
CA HIS A 106 13.57 -16.80 -4.83
C HIS A 106 14.34 -17.57 -3.73
N ASP A 107 14.36 -18.90 -3.81
CA ASP A 107 14.98 -19.76 -2.78
C ASP A 107 16.47 -19.46 -2.56
N ALA A 108 17.20 -19.17 -3.64
CA ALA A 108 18.64 -18.86 -3.58
C ALA A 108 19.01 -17.58 -2.77
N VAL A 109 18.05 -16.70 -2.48
CA VAL A 109 18.29 -15.49 -1.67
C VAL A 109 17.66 -15.56 -0.28
N ARG A 110 17.21 -16.73 0.16
CA ARG A 110 16.62 -16.95 1.50
C ARG A 110 17.64 -17.13 2.61
N THR A 111 18.91 -17.25 2.27
CA THR A 111 20.03 -17.32 3.23
C THR A 111 21.05 -16.24 2.93
N TRP A 112 21.82 -15.86 3.94
CA TRP A 112 22.93 -14.92 3.78
C TRP A 112 23.98 -15.45 2.80
N GLU A 113 24.36 -16.72 2.96
CA GLU A 113 25.38 -17.38 2.15
C GLU A 113 24.96 -17.40 0.67
N GLY A 114 23.69 -17.72 0.39
CA GLY A 114 23.16 -17.71 -0.97
C GLY A 114 23.16 -16.30 -1.59
N GLN A 115 22.91 -15.26 -0.79
CA GLN A 115 23.03 -13.87 -1.28
C GLN A 115 24.48 -13.48 -1.62
N GLN A 116 25.48 -14.02 -0.93
CA GLN A 116 26.89 -13.72 -1.19
C GLN A 116 27.42 -14.32 -2.49
N GLU A 117 26.84 -15.42 -2.95
CA GLU A 117 27.24 -16.10 -4.19
C GLU A 117 26.63 -15.45 -5.45
N LEU A 118 25.72 -14.49 -5.28
CA LEU A 118 24.91 -13.94 -6.35
C LEU A 118 25.23 -12.47 -6.60
N THR A 119 25.20 -12.08 -7.88
CA THR A 119 25.12 -10.67 -8.27
C THR A 119 23.66 -10.25 -8.47
N TYR A 120 22.86 -11.12 -9.09
CA TYR A 120 21.45 -10.86 -9.41
C TYR A 120 20.53 -11.90 -8.77
N ILE A 121 19.33 -11.47 -8.38
CA ILE A 121 18.27 -12.36 -7.90
C ILE A 121 17.78 -13.21 -9.09
N PRO A 122 17.79 -14.55 -9.00
CA PRO A 122 17.38 -15.41 -10.10
C PRO A 122 15.87 -15.37 -10.40
N GLY A 123 15.49 -15.92 -11.56
CA GLY A 123 14.08 -16.10 -11.93
C GLY A 123 13.32 -14.81 -12.24
N GLY A 124 14.01 -13.70 -12.49
CA GLY A 124 13.39 -12.39 -12.69
C GLY A 124 12.76 -11.81 -11.42
N MET A 125 13.04 -12.41 -10.26
CA MET A 125 12.55 -11.93 -8.96
C MET A 125 13.24 -10.63 -8.58
N GLN A 126 12.56 -9.83 -7.76
CA GLN A 126 13.00 -8.48 -7.40
C GLN A 126 13.10 -8.26 -5.89
N TYR A 127 12.58 -9.17 -5.08
CA TYR A 127 12.52 -9.05 -3.63
C TYR A 127 13.47 -10.02 -2.94
N PHE A 128 14.03 -9.59 -1.82
CA PHE A 128 14.81 -10.41 -0.91
C PHE A 128 14.80 -9.79 0.49
N VAL A 129 15.19 -10.55 1.51
CA VAL A 129 15.31 -10.06 2.89
C VAL A 129 16.77 -9.67 3.13
N ASP A 130 17.00 -8.56 3.81
CA ASP A 130 18.35 -8.20 4.25
C ASP A 130 18.81 -9.14 5.37
N LEU A 131 19.63 -10.11 5.01
CA LEU A 131 20.20 -11.11 5.93
C LEU A 131 21.66 -10.84 6.25
N THR A 132 22.16 -9.63 5.94
CA THR A 132 23.54 -9.25 6.22
C THR A 132 23.79 -9.21 7.73
N PRO A 133 24.72 -10.02 8.27
CA PRO A 133 25.02 -10.02 9.70
C PRO A 133 25.39 -8.63 10.21
N GLY A 134 24.73 -8.19 11.29
CA GLY A 134 24.96 -6.86 11.88
C GLY A 134 24.35 -5.69 11.09
N SER A 135 23.57 -5.93 10.04
CA SER A 135 22.82 -4.86 9.37
C SER A 135 21.89 -4.15 10.36
N PRO A 136 21.85 -2.80 10.38
CA PRO A 136 20.91 -2.06 11.21
C PRO A 136 19.45 -2.31 10.84
N ARG A 137 19.19 -2.94 9.68
CA ARG A 137 17.87 -3.27 9.15
C ARG A 137 17.77 -4.76 8.80
N TYR A 138 18.51 -5.60 9.51
CA TYR A 138 18.42 -7.06 9.40
C TYR A 138 16.95 -7.52 9.48
N GLY A 139 16.55 -8.45 8.62
CA GLY A 139 15.17 -8.93 8.51
C GLY A 139 14.20 -8.02 7.75
N CYS A 140 14.63 -6.85 7.27
CA CYS A 140 13.80 -5.98 6.42
C CYS A 140 13.84 -6.40 4.95
N VAL A 141 12.72 -6.25 4.25
CA VAL A 141 12.61 -6.56 2.82
C VAL A 141 13.25 -5.46 1.98
N LYS A 142 14.05 -5.89 1.01
CA LYS A 142 14.61 -5.06 -0.06
C LYS A 142 13.93 -5.37 -1.40
N LEU A 143 13.80 -4.34 -2.23
CA LEU A 143 13.35 -4.39 -3.61
C LEU A 143 14.46 -3.89 -4.53
N SER A 144 14.81 -4.68 -5.54
CA SER A 144 15.72 -4.29 -6.63
C SER A 144 15.00 -4.33 -7.97
N THR A 145 14.81 -3.18 -8.60
CA THR A 145 14.16 -3.06 -9.92
C THR A 145 14.94 -3.73 -11.05
N SER A 146 16.26 -3.86 -10.90
CA SER A 146 17.15 -4.50 -11.86
C SER A 146 17.54 -5.93 -11.45
N SER A 147 16.96 -6.46 -10.37
CA SER A 147 17.36 -7.70 -9.70
C SER A 147 18.81 -7.70 -9.18
N LEU A 148 19.59 -6.62 -9.34
CA LEU A 148 20.93 -6.50 -8.77
C LEU A 148 20.84 -6.39 -7.24
N LEU A 149 21.43 -7.33 -6.51
CA LEU A 149 21.33 -7.40 -5.04
C LEU A 149 21.84 -6.12 -4.37
N THR A 150 22.96 -5.58 -4.84
CA THR A 150 23.57 -4.37 -4.29
C THR A 150 22.78 -3.09 -4.55
N ALA A 151 21.81 -3.12 -5.49
CA ALA A 151 20.91 -1.99 -5.75
C ALA A 151 19.58 -2.09 -4.97
N GLY A 152 19.44 -3.09 -4.09
CA GLY A 152 18.23 -3.29 -3.30
C GLY A 152 17.96 -2.13 -2.33
N LYS A 153 16.71 -1.64 -2.35
CA LYS A 153 16.23 -0.57 -1.46
C LYS A 153 15.18 -1.12 -0.50
N TYR A 154 15.17 -0.64 0.73
CA TYR A 154 14.20 -1.10 1.73
C TYR A 154 12.78 -0.67 1.39
N VAL A 155 11.81 -1.55 1.62
CA VAL A 155 10.41 -1.27 1.28
C VAL A 155 9.70 -0.65 2.48
N HIS A 156 9.08 0.52 2.31
CA HIS A 156 8.27 1.19 3.34
C HIS A 156 6.80 1.30 2.92
N GLY A 157 5.92 1.64 3.85
CA GLY A 157 4.49 1.83 3.56
C GLY A 157 4.22 2.97 2.57
N ASP A 158 3.24 2.78 1.69
CA ASP A 158 2.75 3.74 0.71
C ASP A 158 1.45 4.43 1.18
N PHE A 159 0.86 5.30 0.33
CA PHE A 159 -0.47 5.86 0.54
C PHE A 159 -1.50 5.08 -0.29
N ASP A 160 -2.09 4.10 0.38
CA ASP A 160 -3.19 3.31 -0.16
C ASP A 160 -4.47 4.14 -0.30
N LEU A 161 -4.93 4.34 -1.54
CA LEU A 161 -6.22 4.97 -1.77
C LEU A 161 -7.36 3.98 -1.51
N TYR A 162 -8.31 4.42 -0.69
CA TYR A 162 -9.57 3.70 -0.52
C TYR A 162 -10.55 4.03 -1.65
N GLY A 163 -10.62 5.30 -2.05
CA GLY A 163 -11.58 5.77 -3.05
C GLY A 163 -11.28 7.19 -3.55
N ILE A 164 -11.67 7.49 -4.78
CA ILE A 164 -11.79 8.86 -5.29
C ILE A 164 -13.22 9.03 -5.81
N VAL A 165 -13.92 10.02 -5.26
CA VAL A 165 -15.35 10.24 -5.55
C VAL A 165 -15.54 11.64 -6.12
N PRO A 166 -16.07 11.79 -7.35
CA PRO A 166 -16.39 13.11 -7.92
C PRO A 166 -17.43 13.86 -7.08
N ALA A 167 -17.20 15.14 -6.79
CA ALA A 167 -18.14 15.94 -6.00
C ALA A 167 -19.49 16.16 -6.71
N THR A 168 -19.47 16.15 -8.04
CA THR A 168 -20.65 16.33 -8.91
C THR A 168 -21.46 15.06 -9.10
N ALA A 169 -20.84 13.88 -8.93
CA ALA A 169 -21.43 12.56 -9.24
C ALA A 169 -21.21 11.56 -8.09
N ARG A 170 -21.55 11.98 -6.87
CA ARG A 170 -21.18 11.24 -5.65
C ARG A 170 -21.75 9.82 -5.56
N SER A 171 -22.97 9.61 -6.08
CA SER A 171 -23.65 8.31 -6.08
C SER A 171 -23.14 7.34 -7.16
N GLU A 172 -22.41 7.83 -8.16
CA GLU A 172 -22.00 7.04 -9.33
C GLU A 172 -20.65 6.39 -9.09
N ASN A 173 -20.56 5.05 -9.15
CA ASN A 173 -19.27 4.36 -9.05
C ASN A 173 -18.80 3.87 -10.42
N VAL A 174 -17.82 4.58 -10.98
CA VAL A 174 -17.15 4.24 -12.23
C VAL A 174 -15.75 3.74 -11.94
N ALA A 175 -15.40 2.57 -12.45
CA ALA A 175 -14.05 2.03 -12.37
C ALA A 175 -13.55 1.51 -13.70
N VAL A 176 -12.23 1.56 -13.86
CA VAL A 176 -11.46 0.83 -14.86
C VAL A 176 -10.76 -0.32 -14.16
N PHE A 177 -10.84 -1.52 -14.75
CA PHE A 177 -10.21 -2.73 -14.24
C PHE A 177 -9.06 -3.13 -15.16
N GLU A 178 -7.88 -3.40 -14.59
CA GLU A 178 -6.67 -3.77 -15.31
C GLU A 178 -5.80 -4.73 -14.46
N ILE A 179 -4.72 -5.23 -15.04
CA ILE A 179 -3.69 -6.01 -14.33
C ILE A 179 -2.44 -5.13 -14.19
N LEU A 180 -1.97 -4.97 -12.95
CA LEU A 180 -0.75 -4.23 -12.63
C LEU A 180 0.18 -5.14 -11.81
N SER A 181 1.38 -5.41 -12.33
CA SER A 181 2.34 -6.35 -11.70
C SER A 181 1.74 -7.72 -11.39
N GLY A 182 0.93 -8.26 -12.30
CA GLY A 182 0.22 -9.54 -12.12
C GLY A 182 -0.93 -9.50 -11.11
N GLN A 183 -1.20 -8.34 -10.49
CA GLN A 183 -2.28 -8.14 -9.53
C GLN A 183 -3.49 -7.49 -10.20
N LYS A 184 -4.69 -7.87 -9.76
CA LYS A 184 -5.91 -7.15 -10.12
C LYS A 184 -5.84 -5.72 -9.60
N HIS A 185 -6.14 -4.78 -10.48
CA HIS A 185 -6.03 -3.36 -10.23
C HIS A 185 -7.31 -2.68 -10.67
N SER A 186 -7.97 -1.99 -9.75
CA SER A 186 -9.12 -1.14 -10.04
C SER A 186 -8.75 0.30 -9.79
N ARG A 187 -9.28 1.20 -10.62
CA ARG A 187 -9.11 2.63 -10.41
C ARG A 187 -10.27 3.46 -10.89
N SER A 188 -10.50 4.62 -10.28
CA SER A 188 -11.44 5.61 -10.82
C SER A 188 -10.87 6.32 -12.06
N PRO A 189 -11.71 7.01 -12.86
CA PRO A 189 -11.26 7.86 -13.96
C PRO A 189 -10.26 8.94 -13.51
N ALA A 190 -10.45 9.51 -12.31
CA ALA A 190 -9.63 10.60 -11.78
C ALA A 190 -8.29 10.14 -11.17
N PHE A 191 -8.09 8.83 -11.02
CA PHE A 191 -6.94 8.27 -10.32
C PHE A 191 -5.59 8.77 -10.85
N ARG A 192 -5.37 8.73 -12.17
CA ARG A 192 -4.06 9.07 -12.74
C ARG A 192 -3.70 10.53 -12.51
N ASP A 193 -4.68 11.43 -12.64
CA ASP A 193 -4.47 12.87 -12.42
C ASP A 193 -4.16 13.16 -10.95
N VAL A 194 -4.91 12.55 -10.02
CA VAL A 194 -4.66 12.68 -8.58
C VAL A 194 -3.29 12.09 -8.21
N GLN A 195 -2.97 10.89 -8.70
CA GLN A 195 -1.70 10.21 -8.46
C GLN A 195 -0.52 11.07 -8.93
N MET A 196 -0.57 11.57 -10.17
CA MET A 196 0.49 12.41 -10.73
C MET A 196 0.63 13.71 -9.95
N PHE A 197 -0.49 14.39 -9.63
CA PHE A 197 -0.46 15.63 -8.87
C PHE A 197 0.17 15.44 -7.49
N VAL A 198 -0.30 14.43 -6.73
CA VAL A 198 0.15 14.21 -5.36
C VAL A 198 1.61 13.77 -5.34
N ASN A 199 1.98 12.77 -6.15
CA ASN A 199 3.36 12.27 -6.19
C ASN A 199 4.35 13.34 -6.64
N SER A 200 4.01 14.16 -7.63
CA SER A 200 4.90 15.24 -8.10
C SER A 200 5.15 16.31 -7.03
N LYS A 201 4.14 16.62 -6.21
CA LYS A 201 4.25 17.61 -5.13
C LYS A 201 4.92 17.06 -3.87
N ILE A 202 4.79 15.77 -3.60
CA ILE A 202 5.54 15.10 -2.53
C ILE A 202 7.02 14.97 -2.92
N GLY A 203 7.31 14.77 -4.21
CA GLY A 203 8.65 14.48 -4.71
C GLY A 203 9.05 13.00 -4.60
N ALA A 204 8.09 12.11 -4.30
CA ALA A 204 8.26 10.66 -4.23
C ALA A 204 6.97 9.94 -4.68
N PRO A 205 7.07 8.74 -5.27
CA PRO A 205 5.91 8.00 -5.80
C PRO A 205 5.11 7.29 -4.69
N MET A 206 4.43 8.05 -3.83
CA MET A 206 3.74 7.53 -2.65
C MET A 206 2.38 6.87 -2.93
N ILE A 207 1.69 7.25 -4.00
CA ILE A 207 0.51 6.55 -4.49
C ILE A 207 0.98 5.66 -5.64
N LEU A 208 0.97 4.33 -5.45
CA LEU A 208 1.50 3.38 -6.42
C LEU A 208 0.43 2.59 -7.18
N HIS A 209 -0.78 2.51 -6.63
CA HIS A 209 -1.91 1.84 -7.25
C HIS A 209 -3.23 2.52 -6.92
N GLY A 210 -4.24 2.13 -7.68
CA GLY A 210 -5.61 2.58 -7.66
C GLY A 210 -6.36 2.13 -6.43
N GLU A 211 -7.61 2.57 -6.41
CA GLU A 211 -8.49 2.51 -5.26
C GLU A 211 -8.98 1.09 -4.98
N GLN A 212 -9.02 0.74 -3.70
CA GLN A 212 -9.58 -0.52 -3.22
C GLN A 212 -11.04 -0.33 -2.79
N ASP A 213 -11.86 0.25 -3.68
CA ASP A 213 -13.28 0.59 -3.45
C ASP A 213 -14.16 -0.69 -3.54
N THR A 214 -13.85 -1.70 -2.72
CA THR A 214 -14.54 -2.99 -2.66
C THR A 214 -15.25 -3.21 -1.33
N TYR A 215 -16.51 -3.65 -1.40
CA TYR A 215 -17.17 -4.25 -0.25
C TYR A 215 -16.52 -5.61 0.05
N ALA A 216 -15.81 -5.68 1.16
CA ALA A 216 -15.66 -6.89 1.95
C ALA A 216 -15.45 -6.45 3.40
N GLY A 217 -16.06 -7.15 4.36
CA GLY A 217 -15.92 -6.92 5.80
C GLY A 217 -14.51 -7.11 6.37
N GLU A 218 -13.48 -6.82 5.58
CA GLU A 218 -12.04 -6.97 5.84
C GLU A 218 -11.38 -5.61 6.18
N HIS A 219 -12.06 -4.48 6.01
CA HIS A 219 -11.55 -3.12 6.29
C HIS A 219 -12.02 -2.52 7.61
N ALA A 220 -12.65 -3.32 8.49
CA ALA A 220 -13.30 -2.84 9.71
C ALA A 220 -12.34 -2.24 10.76
N ASP A 221 -11.02 -2.45 10.62
CA ASP A 221 -10.02 -2.12 11.64
C ASP A 221 -9.07 -0.97 11.26
N GLU A 222 -9.17 -0.40 10.05
CA GLU A 222 -8.21 0.59 9.55
C GLU A 222 -8.93 1.92 9.25
N GLY A 223 -8.54 2.99 9.94
CA GLY A 223 -9.13 4.31 9.73
C GLY A 223 -8.85 4.88 8.34
N ILE A 224 -9.70 5.79 7.89
CA ILE A 224 -9.62 6.47 6.60
C ILE A 224 -9.60 7.98 6.83
N ASP A 225 -8.66 8.68 6.21
CA ASP A 225 -8.67 10.13 6.14
C ASP A 225 -9.35 10.56 4.82
N VAL A 226 -10.28 11.50 4.92
CA VAL A 226 -11.13 11.98 3.82
C VAL A 226 -10.78 13.42 3.52
N PHE A 227 -10.16 13.66 2.38
CA PHE A 227 -9.86 14.99 1.87
C PHE A 227 -11.03 15.47 1.01
N GLU A 228 -11.61 16.60 1.40
CA GLU A 228 -12.86 17.07 0.81
C GLU A 228 -12.63 18.07 -0.34
N PRO A 229 -13.60 18.19 -1.28
CA PRO A 229 -13.49 19.14 -2.40
C PRO A 229 -13.37 20.62 -1.98
N ASP A 230 -13.84 20.98 -0.78
CA ASP A 230 -13.67 22.33 -0.23
C ASP A 230 -12.28 22.54 0.42
N GLY A 231 -11.47 21.48 0.49
CA GLY A 231 -10.16 21.44 1.11
C GLY A 231 -10.19 21.21 2.62
N SER A 232 -11.34 20.90 3.23
CA SER A 232 -11.40 20.40 4.60
C SER A 232 -10.94 18.93 4.67
N ILE A 233 -10.70 18.45 5.90
CA ILE A 233 -10.34 17.05 6.16
C ILE A 233 -11.31 16.49 7.20
N SER A 234 -11.88 15.34 6.91
CA SER A 234 -12.64 14.51 7.85
C SER A 234 -12.01 13.12 7.95
N GLY A 235 -12.52 12.25 8.83
CA GLY A 235 -11.99 10.92 9.02
C GLY A 235 -13.07 9.90 9.39
N CYS A 236 -12.83 8.64 9.05
CA CYS A 236 -13.63 7.50 9.44
C CYS A 236 -12.75 6.54 10.27
N GLU A 237 -13.10 6.32 11.53
CA GLU A 237 -12.36 5.49 12.48
C GLU A 237 -12.76 4.02 12.44
N ASN A 238 -13.95 3.72 11.91
CA ASN A 238 -14.53 2.39 11.95
C ASN A 238 -15.53 2.18 10.81
N LEU A 239 -15.97 0.92 10.67
CA LEU A 239 -16.92 0.49 9.63
C LEU A 239 -18.21 1.31 9.61
N GLN A 240 -18.79 1.64 10.78
CA GLN A 240 -20.07 2.37 10.85
C GLN A 240 -19.94 3.78 10.25
N GLN A 241 -18.80 4.44 10.46
CA GLN A 241 -18.53 5.75 9.87
C GLN A 241 -18.30 5.66 8.35
N ILE A 242 -17.67 4.60 7.87
CA ILE A 242 -17.52 4.32 6.43
C ILE A 242 -18.90 4.07 5.81
N GLU A 243 -19.74 3.24 6.43
CA GLU A 243 -21.09 2.97 5.95
C GLU A 243 -21.94 4.24 5.90
N TRP A 244 -21.86 5.08 6.94
CA TRP A 244 -22.54 6.37 6.96
C TRP A 244 -22.03 7.31 5.84
N LEU A 245 -20.71 7.33 5.61
CA LEU A 245 -20.10 8.12 4.55
C LEU A 245 -20.68 7.73 3.18
N TYR A 246 -20.78 6.44 2.87
CA TYR A 246 -21.31 5.99 1.58
C TYR A 246 -22.83 6.20 1.47
N ALA A 247 -23.58 5.87 2.52
CA ALA A 247 -25.04 5.99 2.52
C ALA A 247 -25.50 7.45 2.41
N ILE A 248 -24.93 8.33 3.22
CA ILE A 248 -25.40 9.71 3.35
C ILE A 248 -24.56 10.65 2.50
N ARG A 249 -23.24 10.66 2.72
CA ARG A 249 -22.36 11.66 2.10
C ARG A 249 -22.14 11.38 0.61
N PHE A 250 -22.04 10.12 0.23
CA PHE A 250 -21.99 9.70 -1.17
C PHE A 250 -23.34 9.29 -1.74
N ARG A 251 -24.45 9.68 -1.09
CA ARG A 251 -25.82 9.55 -1.62
C ARG A 251 -26.15 8.11 -2.06
N GLY A 252 -25.76 7.14 -1.24
CA GLY A 252 -26.02 5.72 -1.51
C GLY A 252 -25.12 5.12 -2.60
N ARG A 253 -23.90 5.68 -2.80
CA ARG A 253 -22.91 5.13 -3.73
C ARG A 253 -22.71 3.64 -3.47
N LYS A 254 -22.95 2.82 -4.48
CA LYS A 254 -22.71 1.38 -4.42
C LYS A 254 -21.25 1.06 -4.73
N LEU A 255 -20.65 0.16 -3.97
CA LEU A 255 -19.31 -0.37 -4.26
C LEU A 255 -19.39 -1.55 -5.23
N PHE A 256 -18.29 -1.79 -5.94
CA PHE A 256 -18.15 -3.02 -6.70
C PHE A 256 -18.01 -4.22 -5.75
N THR A 257 -18.71 -5.31 -6.09
CA THR A 257 -18.60 -6.57 -5.36
C THR A 257 -17.42 -7.42 -5.86
N LYS A 258 -16.87 -8.31 -5.00
CA LYS A 258 -15.81 -9.25 -5.38
C LYS A 258 -16.23 -10.14 -6.58
N SER A 259 -17.52 -10.43 -6.78
CA SER A 259 -18.02 -11.22 -7.93
C SER A 259 -18.03 -10.41 -9.23
N GLN A 260 -18.40 -9.12 -9.16
CA GLN A 260 -18.27 -8.21 -10.30
C GLN A 260 -16.80 -8.09 -10.71
N GLN A 261 -15.85 -7.97 -9.79
CA GLN A 261 -14.42 -8.00 -10.12
C GLN A 261 -13.87 -9.33 -10.67
N ARG A 262 -14.63 -10.44 -10.58
CA ARG A 262 -14.21 -11.77 -11.08
C ARG A 262 -14.57 -12.01 -12.55
N HIS A 263 -15.69 -11.46 -13.03
CA HIS A 263 -16.15 -11.66 -14.42
C HIS A 263 -15.35 -10.88 -15.48
N PHE A 264 -14.37 -10.09 -15.06
CA PHE A 264 -13.73 -9.07 -15.90
C PHE A 264 -12.20 -9.24 -16.00
N GLY A 265 -11.73 -10.50 -15.88
CA GLY A 265 -10.32 -10.86 -15.94
C GLY A 265 -10.06 -12.03 -16.89
N TYR A 266 -10.04 -11.71 -18.19
CA TYR A 266 -9.36 -12.39 -19.31
C TYR A 266 -9.68 -13.87 -19.64
N ASP A 267 -10.34 -14.06 -20.80
CA ASP A 267 -10.00 -15.13 -21.75
C ASP A 267 -8.87 -14.59 -22.64
N GLY A 268 -7.75 -15.30 -22.73
CA GLY A 268 -6.52 -14.88 -23.39
C GLY A 268 -6.68 -14.31 -24.80
N ASN A 269 -6.65 -12.98 -24.96
CA ASN A 269 -5.98 -12.21 -26.03
C ASN A 269 -6.46 -10.74 -26.02
N GLU A 270 -5.50 -9.82 -26.16
CA GLU A 270 -5.54 -8.35 -26.30
C GLU A 270 -6.60 -7.45 -25.59
N THR A 271 -6.09 -6.38 -24.96
CA THR A 271 -6.65 -5.01 -24.83
C THR A 271 -7.80 -4.65 -23.86
N PHE A 272 -7.54 -3.54 -23.13
CA PHE A 272 -8.45 -2.56 -22.53
C PHE A 272 -9.94 -2.94 -22.40
N GLU A 273 -10.37 -3.29 -21.18
CA GLU A 273 -11.80 -3.26 -20.84
C GLU A 273 -12.18 -1.84 -20.39
N GLY A 274 -13.12 -1.20 -21.08
CA GLY A 274 -13.54 0.20 -20.87
C GLY A 274 -14.18 0.50 -19.51
N PHE A 275 -14.69 1.73 -19.35
CA PHE A 275 -15.34 2.19 -18.12
C PHE A 275 -16.56 1.34 -17.75
N LYS A 276 -16.69 0.99 -16.47
CA LYS A 276 -17.84 0.23 -15.94
C LYS A 276 -18.52 0.94 -14.79
N TRP A 277 -19.83 0.77 -14.69
CA TRP A 277 -20.71 1.39 -13.70
C TRP A 277 -21.17 0.35 -12.68
N ALA A 278 -21.11 0.65 -11.38
CA ALA A 278 -21.84 -0.13 -10.38
C ALA A 278 -23.30 0.36 -10.35
N LEU A 279 -24.24 -0.48 -10.79
CA LEU A 279 -25.68 -0.20 -10.80
C LEU A 279 -26.36 -0.51 -9.47
#